data_AF-A0A0M1J917-F1
#
_entry.id   AF-A0A0M1J917-F1
#
_cell.length_a   1.000
_cell.length_b   1.000
_cell.length_c   1.000
_cell.angle_alpha   90.00
_cell.angle_beta   90.00
_cell.angle_gamma   90.00
#
_symmetry.space_group_name_H-M   'P 1'
#
loop_
_entity.id
_entity.type
_entity.pdbx_description
1 polymer ?
#
loop_
_entity_poly.entity_id
_entity_poly.type
_entity_poly.pdbx_seq_one_letter_code
_entity_poly.pdbx_strand_id
1 'polypeptide(L)'
;MERYLEDWVQAMQNTRLAEVPNISMTWGERIHHGFQHAHDIVIKVWSYIVLGIGLGALIHGYIPESFMVSFMGSDAWWAVPAAVLLGIPLYTNAAGIIPVVQALLSKGAALGTVLAFMMSVIALSAPEMLILRKVLRPQLIITFVGIVATGILLVGYVFNWVL
;
A
#
# COMPACT_ATOMS: atom_id res chain seq x y z
N MET A 1 16.77 -4.58 19.03
CA MET A 1 15.70 -4.03 18.15
C MET A 1 14.81 -3.01 18.86
N GLU A 2 14.74 -3.00 20.19
CA GLU A 2 13.86 -2.11 20.97
C GLU A 2 14.15 -0.60 20.81
N ARG A 3 15.41 -0.21 20.55
CA ARG A 3 15.86 1.20 20.45
C ARG A 3 15.23 2.00 19.31
N TYR A 4 14.50 1.34 18.41
CA TYR A 4 13.90 1.96 17.23
C TYR A 4 12.36 2.02 17.27
N LEU A 5 11.74 1.47 18.30
CA LEU A 5 10.31 1.63 18.58
C LEU A 5 10.06 3.03 19.15
N GLU A 6 8.87 3.59 18.92
CA GLU A 6 8.44 4.83 19.57
C GLU A 6 8.23 4.65 21.08
N ASP A 7 8.47 5.72 21.83
CA ASP A 7 8.54 5.71 23.30
C ASP A 7 7.20 5.30 23.94
N TRP A 8 6.06 5.57 23.28
CA TRP A 8 4.73 5.18 23.75
C TRP A 8 4.47 3.67 23.63
N VAL A 9 5.04 2.99 22.64
CA VAL A 9 4.91 1.54 22.45
C VAL A 9 5.68 0.81 23.54
N GLN A 10 6.88 1.30 23.86
CA GLN A 10 7.69 0.79 24.96
C GLN A 10 6.99 1.00 26.31
N ALA A 11 6.38 2.17 26.52
CA ALA A 11 5.57 2.42 27.71
C ALA A 11 4.37 1.46 27.81
N MET A 12 3.70 1.15 26.71
CA MET A 12 2.52 0.28 26.71
C MET A 12 2.87 -1.20 26.97
N GLN A 13 4.00 -1.70 26.45
CA GLN A 13 4.50 -3.04 26.81
C GLN A 13 4.81 -3.15 28.31
N ASN A 14 5.33 -2.08 28.90
CA ASN A 14 5.65 -2.03 30.33
C ASN A 14 4.42 -1.83 31.23
N THR A 15 3.28 -1.38 30.68
CA THR A 15 2.05 -1.07 31.43
C THR A 15 1.02 -2.22 31.39
N ARG A 16 1.41 -3.41 30.92
CA ARG A 16 0.48 -4.54 30.69
C ARG A 16 0.10 -5.29 31.97
N LEU A 17 -0.56 -4.60 32.90
CA LEU A 17 -1.27 -5.17 34.07
C LEU A 17 -2.57 -4.41 34.41
N ALA A 18 -3.09 -3.54 33.55
CA ALA A 18 -4.44 -3.04 33.71
C ALA A 18 -5.44 -4.13 33.26
N GLU A 19 -6.08 -4.77 34.23
CA GLU A 19 -7.17 -5.73 34.01
C GLU A 19 -8.18 -5.13 33.03
N VAL A 20 -8.33 -5.77 31.86
CA VAL A 20 -9.43 -5.46 30.95
C VAL A 20 -10.69 -5.95 31.63
N PRO A 21 -11.64 -5.08 32.03
CA PRO A 21 -12.85 -5.52 32.69
C PRO A 21 -13.58 -6.50 31.78
N ASN A 22 -13.86 -7.70 32.32
CA ASN A 22 -14.53 -8.77 31.59
C ASN A 22 -16.02 -8.43 31.47
N ILE A 23 -16.36 -7.60 30.48
CA ILE A 23 -17.75 -7.28 30.16
C ILE A 23 -18.34 -8.48 29.41
N SER A 24 -19.04 -9.36 30.12
CA SER A 24 -19.76 -10.49 29.52
C SER A 24 -21.01 -10.00 28.79
N MET A 25 -20.87 -9.62 27.52
CA MET A 25 -22.01 -9.28 26.65
C MET A 25 -22.78 -10.52 26.24
N THR A 26 -24.12 -10.45 26.29
CA THR A 26 -24.99 -11.53 25.79
C THR A 26 -24.95 -11.63 24.26
N TRP A 27 -25.31 -12.80 23.71
CA TRP A 27 -25.26 -13.05 22.26
C TRP A 27 -26.12 -12.08 21.44
N GLY A 28 -27.28 -11.68 21.96
CA GLY A 28 -28.15 -10.69 21.30
C GLY A 28 -27.55 -9.29 21.29
N GLU A 29 -26.95 -8.86 22.40
CA GLU A 29 -26.27 -7.56 22.51
C GLU A 29 -25.07 -7.49 21.57
N ARG A 30 -24.29 -8.57 21.44
CA ARG A 30 -23.14 -8.64 20.53
C ARG A 30 -23.52 -8.37 19.07
N ILE A 31 -24.61 -8.97 18.59
CA ILE A 31 -25.07 -8.80 17.21
C ILE A 31 -25.56 -7.37 16.99
N HIS A 32 -26.34 -6.83 17.92
CA HIS A 32 -26.85 -5.46 17.83
C HIS A 32 -25.72 -4.43 17.85
N HIS A 33 -24.76 -4.60 18.77
CA HIS A 33 -23.61 -3.71 18.90
C HIS A 33 -22.67 -3.80 17.69
N GLY A 34 -22.48 -5.01 17.14
CA GLY A 34 -21.70 -5.22 15.92
C GLY A 34 -22.33 -4.52 14.72
N PHE A 35 -23.65 -4.62 14.55
CA PHE A 35 -24.35 -3.95 13.45
C PHE A 35 -24.33 -2.43 13.60
N GLN A 36 -24.58 -1.90 14.80
CA GLN A 36 -24.46 -0.46 15.06
C GLN A 36 -23.04 0.06 14.79
N HIS A 37 -22.01 -0.64 15.27
CA HIS A 37 -20.63 -0.25 14.99
C HIS A 37 -20.28 -0.30 13.50
N ALA A 38 -20.71 -1.34 12.79
CA ALA A 38 -20.49 -1.43 11.35
C ALA A 38 -21.16 -0.26 10.61
N HIS A 39 -22.42 0.04 10.95
CA HIS A 39 -23.16 1.16 10.38
C HIS A 39 -22.49 2.51 10.66
N ASP A 40 -22.06 2.75 11.89
CA ASP A 40 -21.39 3.99 12.28
C ASP A 40 -20.07 4.19 11.54
N ILE A 41 -19.27 3.11 11.37
CA ILE A 41 -18.04 3.15 10.58
C ILE A 41 -18.36 3.48 9.12
N VAL A 42 -19.34 2.78 8.53
CA VAL A 42 -19.70 2.98 7.12
C VAL A 42 -20.14 4.43 6.88
N ILE A 43 -21.07 4.97 7.69
CA ILE A 43 -21.52 6.36 7.53
C ILE A 43 -20.38 7.36 7.71
N LYS A 44 -19.49 7.13 8.68
CA LYS A 44 -18.39 8.04 8.97
C LYS A 44 -17.34 8.07 7.85
N VAL A 45 -17.12 6.96 7.17
CA VAL A 45 -16.11 6.82 6.10
C VAL A 45 -16.72 7.03 4.70
N TRP A 46 -18.04 6.90 4.53
CA TRP A 46 -18.75 6.97 3.25
C TRP A 46 -18.43 8.21 2.43
N SER A 47 -18.51 9.41 3.03
CA SER A 47 -18.25 10.66 2.32
C SER A 47 -16.81 10.73 1.79
N TYR A 48 -15.84 10.23 2.56
CA TYR A 48 -14.44 10.15 2.15
C TYR A 48 -14.24 9.13 1.02
N ILE A 49 -14.94 7.99 1.05
CA ILE A 49 -14.89 6.99 -0.03
C ILE A 49 -15.45 7.59 -1.32
N VAL A 50 -16.62 8.23 -1.27
CA VAL A 50 -17.25 8.84 -2.45
C VAL A 50 -16.36 9.95 -3.03
N LEU A 51 -15.80 10.82 -2.18
CA LEU A 51 -14.84 11.83 -2.63
C LEU A 51 -13.57 11.20 -3.21
N GLY A 52 -13.02 10.17 -2.58
CA GLY A 52 -11.83 9.47 -3.03
C GLY A 52 -12.04 8.76 -4.37
N ILE A 53 -13.17 8.09 -4.56
CA ILE A 53 -13.53 7.45 -5.84
C ILE A 53 -13.80 8.51 -6.90
N GLY A 54 -14.51 9.60 -6.57
CA GLY A 54 -14.77 10.69 -7.49
C GLY A 54 -13.48 11.37 -7.99
N LEU A 55 -12.59 11.71 -7.07
CA LEU A 55 -11.27 12.24 -7.41
C LEU A 55 -10.42 11.21 -8.17
N GLY A 56 -10.44 9.95 -7.75
CA GLY A 56 -9.75 8.86 -8.42
C GLY A 56 -10.21 8.67 -9.86
N ALA A 57 -11.53 8.70 -10.11
CA ALA A 57 -12.12 8.61 -11.45
C ALA A 57 -11.76 9.82 -12.33
N LEU A 58 -11.73 11.03 -11.75
CA LEU A 58 -11.28 12.24 -12.45
C LEU A 58 -9.79 12.15 -12.83
N ILE A 59 -8.94 11.64 -11.94
CA ILE A 59 -7.50 11.46 -12.17
C ILE A 59 -7.23 10.31 -13.15
N HIS A 60 -8.06 9.25 -13.15
CA HIS A 60 -7.93 8.14 -14.10
C HIS A 60 -8.16 8.59 -15.54
N GLY A 61 -8.94 9.67 -15.75
CA GLY A 61 -9.05 10.33 -17.06
C GLY A 61 -7.78 11.08 -17.49
N TYR A 62 -6.84 11.36 -16.57
CA TYR A 62 -5.65 12.18 -16.80
C TYR A 62 -4.35 11.37 -16.96
N ILE A 63 -4.28 10.14 -16.44
CA ILE A 63 -3.15 9.22 -16.67
C ILE A 63 -3.64 8.10 -17.61
N PRO A 64 -3.65 8.32 -18.92
CA PRO A 64 -4.08 7.30 -19.86
C PRO A 64 -3.11 6.12 -19.80
N GLU A 65 -3.63 4.90 -19.96
CA GLU A 65 -2.81 3.68 -20.01
C GLU A 65 -1.68 3.77 -21.05
N SER A 66 -1.87 4.54 -22.12
CA SER A 66 -0.84 4.83 -23.13
C SER A 66 0.36 5.61 -22.58
N PHE A 67 0.16 6.49 -21.60
CA PHE A 67 1.25 7.18 -20.90
C PHE A 67 2.09 6.20 -20.09
N MET A 68 1.45 5.33 -19.30
CA MET A 68 2.16 4.30 -18.55
C MET A 68 2.92 3.33 -19.47
N VAL A 69 2.29 2.88 -20.55
CA VAL A 69 2.93 1.99 -21.53
C VAL A 69 4.13 2.66 -22.20
N SER A 70 4.07 3.97 -22.51
CA SER A 70 5.22 4.67 -23.10
C SER A 70 6.44 4.73 -22.17
N PHE A 71 6.22 4.79 -20.85
CA PHE A 71 7.29 4.77 -19.84
C PHE A 71 7.74 3.35 -19.49
N MET A 72 6.84 2.36 -19.53
CA MET A 72 7.08 0.99 -19.06
C MET A 72 7.40 -0.01 -20.17
N GLY A 73 7.11 0.32 -21.43
CA GLY A 73 7.36 -0.51 -22.62
C GLY A 73 8.60 -0.08 -23.42
N SER A 74 9.26 1.03 -23.05
CA SER A 74 10.57 1.36 -23.59
C SER A 74 11.62 0.39 -23.04
N ASP A 75 12.52 -0.08 -23.90
CA ASP A 75 13.69 -0.94 -23.58
C ASP A 75 14.78 -0.19 -22.77
N ALA A 76 14.34 0.78 -21.97
CA ALA A 76 15.17 1.71 -21.27
C ALA A 76 15.38 1.24 -19.84
N TRP A 77 16.63 1.30 -19.39
CA TRP A 77 17.01 0.96 -18.02
C TRP A 77 16.22 1.76 -16.96
N TRP A 78 15.75 2.97 -17.27
CA TRP A 78 15.00 3.80 -16.31
C TRP A 78 13.53 3.39 -16.14
N ALA A 79 13.00 2.48 -16.97
CA ALA A 79 11.60 2.06 -16.92
C ALA A 79 11.24 1.43 -15.57
N VAL A 80 12.14 0.60 -15.01
CA VAL A 80 11.92 -0.10 -13.72
C VAL A 80 11.90 0.88 -12.54
N PRO A 81 12.88 1.79 -12.35
CA PRO A 81 12.80 2.83 -11.31
C PRO A 81 11.59 3.76 -11.47
N ALA A 82 11.25 4.16 -12.69
CA ALA A 82 10.09 5.01 -12.94
C ALA A 82 8.79 4.32 -12.53
N ALA A 83 8.64 3.03 -12.87
CA ALA A 83 7.54 2.19 -12.44
C ALA A 83 7.45 2.11 -10.89
N VAL A 84 8.57 1.89 -10.20
CA VAL A 84 8.58 1.88 -8.73
C VAL A 84 8.09 3.21 -8.16
N LEU A 85 8.59 4.34 -8.68
CA LEU A 85 8.20 5.68 -8.21
C LEU A 85 6.72 5.98 -8.47
N LEU A 86 6.19 5.57 -9.62
CA LEU A 86 4.77 5.71 -9.94
C LEU A 86 3.89 4.83 -9.06
N GLY A 87 4.42 3.71 -8.54
CA GLY A 87 3.71 2.84 -7.62
C GLY A 87 3.54 3.41 -6.22
N ILE A 88 4.48 4.23 -5.72
CA ILE A 88 4.48 4.72 -4.33
C ILE A 88 3.21 5.52 -3.95
N PRO A 89 2.69 6.43 -4.78
CA PRO A 89 1.45 7.13 -4.45
C PRO A 89 0.20 6.25 -4.55
N LEU A 90 0.28 5.17 -5.33
CA LEU A 90 -0.84 4.28 -5.60
C LEU A 90 -0.93 3.26 -4.47
N TYR A 91 -1.93 3.43 -3.61
CA TYR A 91 -2.30 2.41 -2.62
C TYR A 91 -3.39 1.52 -3.19
N THR A 92 -3.10 0.24 -3.34
CA THR A 92 -4.14 -0.76 -3.56
C THR A 92 -3.72 -2.11 -2.99
N ASN A 93 -4.70 -2.99 -2.81
CA ASN A 93 -4.41 -4.34 -2.34
C ASN A 93 -3.90 -5.23 -3.49
N ALA A 94 -3.25 -6.34 -3.13
CA ALA A 94 -2.64 -7.26 -4.09
C ALA A 94 -3.62 -7.88 -5.10
N ALA A 95 -4.91 -8.04 -4.76
CA ALA A 95 -5.91 -8.56 -5.70
C ALA A 95 -6.43 -7.46 -6.66
N GLY A 96 -6.57 -6.24 -6.16
CA GLY A 96 -7.10 -5.09 -6.89
C GLY A 96 -6.15 -4.53 -7.94
N ILE A 97 -4.84 -4.78 -7.82
CA ILE A 97 -3.85 -4.36 -8.82
C ILE A 97 -3.75 -5.32 -10.02
N ILE A 98 -4.24 -6.56 -9.89
CA ILE A 98 -4.11 -7.60 -10.92
C ILE A 98 -4.72 -7.16 -12.27
N PRO A 99 -5.95 -6.61 -12.34
CA PRO A 99 -6.53 -6.20 -13.62
C PRO A 99 -5.72 -5.08 -14.31
N VAL A 100 -5.14 -4.16 -13.52
CA VAL A 100 -4.30 -3.07 -14.03
C VAL A 100 -3.01 -3.62 -14.63
N VAL A 101 -2.36 -4.53 -13.90
CA VAL A 101 -1.15 -5.24 -14.37
C VAL A 101 -1.43 -6.01 -15.66
N GLN A 102 -2.55 -6.73 -15.73
CA GLN A 102 -2.95 -7.46 -16.94
C GLN A 102 -3.20 -6.52 -18.13
N ALA A 103 -3.86 -5.38 -17.91
CA ALA A 103 -4.07 -4.37 -18.95
C ALA A 103 -2.74 -3.83 -19.49
N LEU A 104 -1.79 -3.49 -18.60
CA LEU A 104 -0.46 -3.01 -18.99
C LEU A 104 0.35 -4.05 -19.77
N LEU A 105 0.36 -5.30 -19.32
CA LEU A 105 1.02 -6.41 -20.01
C LEU A 105 0.41 -6.65 -21.40
N SER A 106 -0.93 -6.59 -21.52
CA SER A 106 -1.63 -6.76 -22.81
C SER A 106 -1.31 -5.66 -23.81
N LYS A 107 -0.86 -4.49 -23.33
CA LYS A 107 -0.45 -3.34 -24.13
C LYS A 107 1.06 -3.29 -24.40
N GLY A 108 1.80 -4.33 -24.05
CA GLY A 108 3.22 -4.47 -24.37
C GLY A 108 4.18 -3.82 -23.37
N ALA A 109 3.73 -3.52 -22.15
CA ALA A 109 4.65 -3.13 -21.08
C ALA A 109 5.56 -4.31 -20.70
N ALA A 110 6.84 -4.03 -20.41
CA ALA A 110 7.81 -5.06 -20.06
C ALA A 110 7.42 -5.77 -18.76
N LEU A 111 7.53 -7.09 -18.74
CA LEU A 111 6.98 -7.91 -17.65
C LEU A 111 7.67 -7.61 -16.31
N GLY A 112 9.00 -7.49 -16.29
CA GLY A 112 9.75 -7.13 -15.08
C GLY A 112 9.41 -5.72 -14.58
N THR A 113 9.19 -4.77 -15.48
CA THR A 113 8.76 -3.40 -15.14
C THR A 113 7.37 -3.38 -14.49
N VAL A 114 6.42 -4.15 -15.02
CA VAL A 114 5.07 -4.25 -14.47
C VAL A 114 5.05 -4.99 -13.12
N LEU A 115 5.87 -6.03 -12.96
CA LEU A 115 6.04 -6.69 -11.67
C LEU A 115 6.64 -5.75 -10.62
N ALA A 116 7.67 -4.98 -10.99
CA ALA A 116 8.28 -4.00 -10.11
C ALA A 116 7.29 -2.90 -9.68
N PHE A 117 6.44 -2.44 -10.60
CA PHE A 117 5.32 -1.55 -10.30
C PHE A 117 4.38 -2.16 -9.26
N MET A 118 3.89 -3.38 -9.52
CA MET A 118 2.97 -4.08 -8.62
C MET A 118 3.56 -4.25 -7.21
N MET A 119 4.83 -4.63 -7.10
CA MET A 119 5.49 -4.79 -5.82
C MET A 119 5.66 -3.45 -5.09
N SER A 120 5.98 -2.36 -5.80
CA SER A 120 6.11 -1.03 -5.22
C SER A 120 4.79 -0.52 -4.64
N VAL A 121 3.71 -0.68 -5.42
CA VAL A 121 2.33 -0.32 -5.03
C VAL A 121 1.89 -0.98 -3.72
N ILE A 122 2.38 -2.19 -3.43
CA ILE A 122 2.00 -2.95 -2.24
C ILE A 122 2.98 -2.72 -1.07
N ALA A 123 4.27 -2.55 -1.36
CA ALA A 123 5.32 -2.59 -0.33
C ALA A 123 5.84 -1.20 0.08
N LEU A 124 5.74 -0.20 -0.79
CA LEU A 124 6.35 1.13 -0.63
C LEU A 124 5.33 2.27 -0.67
N SER A 125 4.05 1.94 -0.64
CA SER A 125 2.93 2.87 -0.76
C SER A 125 2.93 3.95 0.35
N ALA A 126 2.48 5.15 -0.02
CA ALA A 126 2.50 6.32 0.86
C ALA A 126 1.70 6.13 2.17
N PRO A 127 0.48 5.55 2.16
CA PRO A 127 -0.28 5.30 3.39
C PRO A 127 0.47 4.40 4.38
N GLU A 128 1.16 3.37 3.89
CA GLU A 128 1.94 2.43 4.67
C GLU A 128 3.11 3.15 5.32
N MET A 129 3.76 4.04 4.58
CA MET A 129 4.82 4.87 5.13
C MET A 129 4.33 5.78 6.26
N LEU A 130 3.13 6.35 6.11
CA LEU A 130 2.48 7.15 7.15
C LEU A 130 2.12 6.32 8.39
N ILE A 131 1.64 5.09 8.20
CA ILE A 131 1.34 4.16 9.29
C ILE A 131 2.63 3.75 10.01
N LEU A 132 3.66 3.38 9.25
CA LEU A 132 4.95 2.95 9.78
C LEU A 132 5.64 4.08 10.55
N ARG A 133 5.45 5.34 10.11
CA ARG A 133 5.94 6.54 10.79
C ARG A 133 5.38 6.75 12.19
N LYS A 134 4.20 6.21 12.51
CA LYS A 134 3.59 6.30 13.86
C LYS A 134 4.16 5.30 14.87
N VAL A 135 4.99 4.36 14.41
CA VAL A 135 5.47 3.24 15.23
C VAL A 135 6.99 3.13 15.18
N LEU A 136 7.61 3.49 14.06
CA LEU A 136 9.04 3.40 13.82
C LEU A 136 9.69 4.77 13.64
N ARG A 137 10.93 4.86 14.13
CA ARG A 137 11.82 6.00 13.86
C ARG A 137 12.13 6.12 12.36
N PRO A 138 12.37 7.35 11.84
CA PRO A 138 12.53 7.56 10.40
C PRO A 138 13.77 6.86 9.83
N GLN A 139 14.77 6.61 10.67
CA GLN A 139 15.99 5.89 10.31
C GLN A 139 15.68 4.45 9.86
N LEU A 140 14.78 3.74 10.56
CA LEU A 140 14.38 2.39 10.15
C LEU A 140 13.56 2.41 8.87
N ILE A 141 12.74 3.44 8.71
CA ILE A 141 11.87 3.59 7.54
C ILE A 141 12.72 3.76 6.29
N ILE A 142 13.75 4.62 6.33
CA ILE A 142 14.68 4.81 5.22
C ILE A 142 15.39 3.49 4.88
N THR A 143 15.86 2.76 5.90
CA THR A 143 16.52 1.46 5.69
C THR A 143 15.57 0.43 5.07
N PHE A 144 14.33 0.35 5.56
CA PHE A 144 13.28 -0.52 5.01
C PHE A 144 13.01 -0.20 3.54
N VAL A 145 12.76 1.08 3.24
CA VAL A 145 12.53 1.55 1.86
C VAL A 145 13.73 1.22 0.98
N GLY A 146 14.95 1.46 1.45
CA GLY A 146 16.16 1.18 0.69
C GLY A 146 16.31 -0.30 0.34
N ILE A 147 16.13 -1.20 1.32
CA ILE A 147 16.24 -2.65 1.10
C ILE A 147 15.14 -3.14 0.16
N VAL A 148 13.89 -2.75 0.42
CA VAL A 148 12.73 -3.18 -0.37
C VAL A 148 12.81 -2.65 -1.79
N ALA A 149 13.09 -1.36 -1.97
CA ALA A 149 13.26 -0.76 -3.30
C ALA A 149 14.38 -1.45 -4.07
N THR A 150 15.52 -1.74 -3.43
CA THR A 150 16.62 -2.46 -4.07
C THR A 150 16.19 -3.86 -4.52
N GLY A 151 15.47 -4.61 -3.67
CA GLY A 151 14.93 -5.92 -4.02
C GLY A 151 13.97 -5.86 -5.20
N ILE A 152 13.06 -4.88 -5.21
CA ILE A 152 12.10 -4.66 -6.31
C ILE A 152 12.83 -4.34 -7.62
N LEU A 153 13.80 -3.43 -7.59
CA LEU A 153 14.60 -3.08 -8.77
C LEU A 153 15.36 -4.29 -9.31
N LEU A 154 16.01 -5.06 -8.44
CA LEU A 154 16.73 -6.27 -8.83
C LEU A 154 15.81 -7.28 -9.51
N VAL A 155 14.65 -7.57 -8.92
CA VAL A 155 13.67 -8.48 -9.53
C VAL A 155 13.20 -7.94 -10.88
N GLY A 156 12.83 -6.66 -10.96
CA GLY A 156 12.38 -6.04 -12.21
C GLY A 156 13.42 -6.13 -13.33
N TYR A 157 14.69 -5.82 -13.04
CA TYR A 157 15.76 -5.92 -14.02
C TYR A 157 16.09 -7.34 -14.41
N VAL A 158 16.12 -8.28 -13.46
CA VAL A 158 16.38 -9.70 -13.76
C VAL A 158 15.30 -10.24 -14.68
N PHE A 159 14.03 -9.93 -14.43
CA PHE A 159 12.93 -10.37 -15.28
C PHE A 159 12.99 -9.75 -16.69
N ASN A 160 13.30 -8.45 -16.80
CA ASN A 160 13.49 -7.81 -18.11
C ASN A 160 14.73 -8.32 -18.86
N TRP A 161 15.73 -8.87 -18.16
CA TRP A 161 16.92 -9.42 -18.81
C TRP A 161 16.69 -10.86 -19.30
N VAL A 162 15.90 -11.64 -18.57
CA VAL A 162 15.66 -13.05 -18.89
C VAL A 162 14.56 -13.24 -19.94
N LEU A 163 13.55 -12.36 -19.98
CA LEU A 163 12.35 -12.44 -20.82
C LEU A 163 12.27 -11.28 -21.80
#